data_AF-A0A9N9MK61-F1
#
_entry.id   AF-A0A9N9MK61-F1
#
_cell.length_a   1.000
_cell.length_b   1.000
_cell.length_c   1.000
_cell.angle_alpha   90.00
_cell.angle_beta   90.00
_cell.angle_gamma   90.00
#
_symmetry.space_group_name_H-M   'P 1'
#
loop_
_entity.id
_entity.type
_entity.pdbx_description
1 polymer ?
#
loop_
_entity_poly.entity_id
_entity_poly.type
_entity_poly.pdbx_seq_one_letter_code
_entity_poly.pdbx_strand_id
1 'polypeptide(L)'
;MKQITNRISIMSEHIIPTEIDNADSSSQSGTGSGSSAANNDEEQSKLSNSLKNLSVQPHPRDYSAALRSRPLTASVEPSLAVPKPSDPVESDTSTPGPSNKTTKARVKPAAVSLKDEDESEFLKNFDRLERRDINAIMQEYSLPNSDTLEKIILVIDSAQDENYTPFIASNQKYTPLSMIKRAVSIMIKLKLGINPHHEFAIIVMKKNDADLLFEFSNDYKRLIDCLNRISECETEDIFDLNTVFHKLEDIPLPKPLAPGLPPPYNIRIIFFYGRSFTMPQITMNEKVEALFKNPYFFCDVLMTHEVIEASNNCQKIFNVFQNLDKKGTGYFFPVGRDARRMHKCTGRLVAHPLQRPIQKLIKN
;
A
#
# COMPACT_ATOMS: atom_id res chain seq x y z
N MET A 1 -34.82 -6.88 18.84
CA MET A 1 -35.33 -5.97 17.79
C MET A 1 -36.12 -4.86 18.50
N LYS A 2 -35.65 -3.59 18.38
CA LYS A 2 -36.02 -2.39 19.17
C LYS A 2 -35.31 -2.22 20.52
N GLN A 3 -34.09 -1.71 20.46
CA GLN A 3 -33.53 -0.62 21.27
C GLN A 3 -32.09 -0.41 20.79
N ILE A 4 -31.59 0.82 20.84
CA ILE A 4 -30.38 1.35 20.16
C ILE A 4 -30.68 1.92 18.77
N THR A 5 -31.52 2.95 18.76
CA THR A 5 -31.51 4.00 17.72
C THR A 5 -31.87 5.30 18.43
N ASN A 6 -30.85 6.06 18.82
CA ASN A 6 -30.89 7.51 19.11
C ASN A 6 -29.60 7.90 19.83
N ARG A 7 -28.59 8.39 19.10
CA ARG A 7 -27.56 9.32 19.61
C ARG A 7 -26.57 9.85 18.55
N ILE A 8 -27.05 10.23 17.37
CA ILE A 8 -26.31 11.17 16.50
C ILE A 8 -27.31 12.13 15.85
N SER A 9 -27.67 13.16 16.59
CA SER A 9 -28.17 14.43 16.08
C SER A 9 -27.88 15.44 17.18
N ILE A 10 -27.59 16.69 16.80
CA ILE A 10 -26.98 17.78 17.61
C ILE A 10 -25.45 17.80 17.50
N MET A 11 -24.97 18.43 16.43
CA MET A 11 -23.94 19.48 16.44
C MET A 11 -23.70 19.96 15.00
N SER A 12 -24.76 20.50 14.40
CA SER A 12 -24.72 21.44 13.28
C SER A 12 -25.45 22.68 13.78
N GLU A 13 -24.90 23.86 13.48
CA GLU A 13 -25.33 25.21 13.92
C GLU A 13 -24.54 25.79 15.09
N HIS A 14 -23.48 26.53 14.78
CA HIS A 14 -23.18 27.87 15.33
C HIS A 14 -21.90 28.42 14.69
N ILE A 15 -22.03 29.17 13.60
CA ILE A 15 -21.11 30.26 13.28
C ILE A 15 -21.98 31.43 12.78
N ILE A 16 -22.13 32.44 13.64
CA ILE A 16 -22.67 33.76 13.32
C ILE A 16 -21.51 34.61 12.77
N PRO A 17 -21.73 35.48 11.76
CA PRO A 17 -20.70 36.29 11.13
C PRO A 17 -20.44 37.58 11.91
N THR A 18 -19.17 37.99 12.01
CA THR A 18 -18.79 39.35 12.39
C THR A 18 -18.31 40.09 11.14
N GLU A 19 -19.15 40.99 10.64
CA GLU A 19 -18.71 42.22 9.98
C GLU A 19 -18.11 43.16 11.05
N ILE A 20 -17.09 43.94 10.68
CA ILE A 20 -17.06 45.41 10.83
C ILE A 20 -15.72 45.97 10.28
N ASP A 21 -15.92 46.93 9.38
CA ASP A 21 -15.14 48.12 9.01
C ASP A 21 -13.90 48.11 8.10
N ASN A 22 -14.14 48.78 6.97
CA ASN A 22 -13.22 49.45 6.07
C ASN A 22 -12.42 50.56 6.78
N ALA A 23 -11.13 50.64 6.47
CA ALA A 23 -10.42 51.91 6.38
C ALA A 23 -9.33 51.83 5.30
N ASP A 24 -9.41 52.74 4.34
CA ASP A 24 -8.41 53.04 3.33
C ASP A 24 -7.05 53.39 3.95
N SER A 25 -5.96 52.93 3.33
CA SER A 25 -4.97 53.82 2.70
C SER A 25 -3.71 53.09 2.22
N SER A 26 -3.24 53.58 1.09
CA SER A 26 -2.04 53.27 0.31
C SER A 26 -0.71 53.16 1.08
N SER A 27 0.19 52.26 0.64
CA SER A 27 1.49 52.62 0.00
C SER A 27 2.47 51.43 -0.16
N GLN A 28 3.01 51.36 -1.39
CA GLN A 28 4.37 51.01 -1.85
C GLN A 28 5.29 49.97 -1.14
N SER A 29 5.81 49.10 -2.02
CA SER A 29 7.19 48.57 -2.18
C SER A 29 7.89 47.81 -1.03
N GLY A 30 8.40 46.63 -1.38
CA GLY A 30 9.40 45.92 -0.57
C GLY A 30 9.70 44.51 -1.07
N THR A 31 10.90 44.33 -1.63
CA THR A 31 11.58 43.09 -2.02
C THR A 31 11.82 42.12 -0.86
N GLY A 32 11.80 40.80 -1.09
CA GLY A 32 12.30 39.83 -0.10
C GLY A 32 12.21 38.36 -0.52
N SER A 33 13.37 37.80 -0.90
CA SER A 33 13.68 36.38 -1.04
C SER A 33 13.78 35.66 0.31
N GLY A 34 13.37 34.39 0.41
CA GLY A 34 13.92 33.46 1.42
C GLY A 34 12.97 32.42 2.04
N SER A 35 13.30 31.14 1.80
CA SER A 35 13.17 29.96 2.68
C SER A 35 11.82 29.53 3.28
N SER A 36 11.34 28.35 2.90
CA SER A 36 10.30 27.60 3.63
C SER A 36 10.70 26.12 3.80
N ALA A 37 11.41 25.80 4.89
CA ALA A 37 11.70 24.42 5.30
C ALA A 37 11.30 24.13 6.76
N ALA A 38 10.68 25.06 7.48
CA ALA A 38 10.41 24.94 8.92
C ALA A 38 8.96 24.59 9.30
N ASN A 39 8.02 24.55 8.35
CA ASN A 39 6.59 24.42 8.67
C ASN A 39 6.07 22.97 8.77
N ASN A 40 6.90 21.95 8.48
CA ASN A 40 6.45 20.55 8.48
C ASN A 40 6.43 19.90 9.88
N ASP A 41 7.22 20.39 10.84
CA ASP A 41 7.32 19.77 12.17
C ASP A 41 6.17 20.18 13.10
N GLU A 42 5.58 21.35 12.89
CA GLU A 42 4.53 21.89 13.76
C GLU A 42 3.16 21.24 13.51
N GLU A 43 2.86 20.84 12.28
CA GLU A 43 1.60 20.13 11.94
C GLU A 43 1.62 18.66 12.37
N GLN A 44 2.78 17.99 12.31
CA GLN A 44 2.93 16.62 12.84
C GLN A 44 2.77 16.58 14.38
N SER A 45 3.25 17.62 15.07
CA SER A 45 3.03 17.82 16.50
C SER A 45 1.54 17.96 16.86
N LYS A 46 0.78 18.74 16.09
CA LYS A 46 -0.66 18.98 16.31
C LYS A 46 -1.50 17.71 16.08
N LEU A 47 -1.19 16.90 15.06
CA LEU A 47 -1.84 15.59 14.84
C LEU A 47 -1.43 14.53 15.88
N SER A 48 -0.18 14.55 16.34
CA SER A 48 0.31 13.68 17.41
C SER A 48 -0.43 13.92 18.73
N ASN A 49 -0.68 15.18 19.07
CA ASN A 49 -1.39 15.55 20.30
C ASN A 49 -2.88 15.23 20.24
N SER A 50 -3.53 15.36 19.07
CA SER A 50 -4.94 14.99 18.92
C SER A 50 -5.20 13.47 19.04
N LEU A 51 -4.18 12.63 18.78
CA LEU A 51 -4.25 11.16 18.89
C LEU A 51 -3.89 10.61 20.26
N LYS A 52 -3.21 11.39 21.12
CA LYS A 52 -2.91 10.97 22.51
C LYS A 52 -4.16 10.91 23.39
N ASN A 53 -5.22 11.63 23.02
CA ASN A 53 -6.48 11.70 23.77
C ASN A 53 -7.45 10.53 23.48
N LEU A 54 -7.04 9.54 22.68
CA LEU A 54 -7.84 8.34 22.35
C LEU A 54 -7.37 7.06 23.09
N SER A 55 -6.48 7.20 24.08
CA SER A 55 -5.96 6.05 24.85
C SER A 55 -6.98 5.53 25.87
N VAL A 56 -7.77 4.54 25.48
CA VAL A 56 -8.51 3.66 26.41
C VAL A 56 -7.51 2.66 27.01
N GLN A 57 -7.42 2.58 28.34
CA GLN A 57 -6.53 1.63 29.01
C GLN A 57 -7.04 0.18 28.84
N PRO A 58 -6.19 -0.78 28.44
CA PRO A 58 -6.55 -2.18 28.46
C PRO A 58 -6.34 -2.80 29.85
N HIS A 59 -7.36 -3.53 30.33
CA HIS A 59 -7.26 -4.40 31.49
C HIS A 59 -6.35 -5.60 31.19
N PRO A 60 -5.42 -5.99 32.07
CA PRO A 60 -4.58 -7.16 31.85
C PRO A 60 -5.37 -8.44 32.12
N ARG A 61 -5.33 -9.38 31.17
CA ARG A 61 -5.59 -10.80 31.43
C ARG A 61 -4.26 -11.53 31.38
N ASP A 62 -3.86 -12.06 32.53
CA ASP A 62 -2.68 -12.89 32.71
C ASP A 62 -2.81 -14.19 31.91
N TYR A 63 -1.86 -14.42 31.00
CA TYR A 63 -1.46 -15.76 30.59
C TYR A 63 0.07 -15.84 30.73
N SER A 64 0.52 -16.11 31.94
CA SER A 64 1.88 -16.59 32.18
C SER A 64 1.94 -18.10 31.95
N ALA A 65 3.10 -18.54 31.44
CA ALA A 65 3.66 -19.89 31.54
C ALA A 65 3.32 -20.88 30.42
N ALA A 66 4.16 -20.88 29.38
CA ALA A 66 4.90 -22.09 28.98
C ALA A 66 6.00 -21.73 27.98
N LEU A 67 7.19 -22.32 28.19
CA LEU A 67 8.41 -22.33 27.36
C LEU A 67 9.57 -21.47 27.88
N ARG A 68 10.23 -22.01 28.91
CA ARG A 68 11.67 -21.84 29.16
C ARG A 68 12.36 -23.20 29.03
N SER A 69 13.66 -23.13 28.70
CA SER A 69 14.70 -24.17 28.67
C SER A 69 14.78 -24.96 27.34
N ARG A 70 15.94 -25.20 26.71
CA ARG A 70 17.39 -25.05 27.04
C ARG A 70 18.24 -25.31 25.74
N PRO A 71 19.60 -25.36 25.73
CA PRO A 71 20.43 -24.64 24.74
C PRO A 71 21.46 -25.49 23.94
N LEU A 72 22.22 -24.77 23.08
CA LEU A 72 23.59 -25.03 22.56
C LEU A 72 23.85 -26.22 21.63
N THR A 73 24.44 -25.96 20.46
CA THR A 73 25.82 -26.38 20.13
C THR A 73 26.30 -25.74 18.81
N ALA A 74 27.54 -25.25 18.86
CA ALA A 74 28.34 -24.78 17.72
C ALA A 74 29.09 -25.96 17.09
N SER A 75 29.41 -25.88 15.79
CA SER A 75 30.63 -26.45 15.15
C SER A 75 30.68 -26.05 13.67
N VAL A 76 31.65 -25.22 13.24
CA VAL A 76 32.91 -25.60 12.53
C VAL A 76 32.78 -25.51 11.00
N GLU A 77 33.49 -24.52 10.42
CA GLU A 77 33.87 -24.43 9.00
C GLU A 77 34.90 -25.53 8.64
N PRO A 78 35.13 -25.77 7.33
CA PRO A 78 36.40 -25.27 6.82
C PRO A 78 36.37 -24.69 5.39
N SER A 79 37.27 -23.73 5.21
CA SER A 79 37.77 -23.11 3.98
C SER A 79 38.36 -24.08 2.96
N LEU A 80 38.45 -23.63 1.69
CA LEU A 80 39.53 -23.78 0.66
C LEU A 80 38.89 -23.47 -0.71
N ALA A 81 39.53 -23.06 -1.79
CA ALA A 81 40.71 -22.25 -2.09
C ALA A 81 40.56 -21.83 -3.58
N VAL A 82 41.12 -20.69 -3.96
CA VAL A 82 41.14 -20.11 -5.33
C VAL A 82 42.09 -20.89 -6.24
N PRO A 83 41.83 -20.97 -7.57
CA PRO A 83 42.81 -20.40 -8.51
C PRO A 83 42.20 -19.71 -9.76
N LYS A 84 42.72 -18.53 -10.09
CA LYS A 84 42.95 -17.98 -11.44
C LYS A 84 44.46 -18.13 -11.74
N PRO A 85 45.04 -17.88 -12.94
CA PRO A 85 44.51 -17.20 -14.15
C PRO A 85 44.90 -17.85 -15.50
N SER A 86 44.38 -17.32 -16.63
CA SER A 86 45.14 -17.07 -17.87
C SER A 86 44.27 -16.47 -18.99
N ASP A 87 44.57 -15.23 -19.38
CA ASP A 87 44.44 -14.67 -20.75
C ASP A 87 45.73 -15.05 -21.54
N PRO A 88 45.85 -14.94 -22.89
CA PRO A 88 45.27 -13.90 -23.77
C PRO A 88 44.82 -14.38 -25.18
N VAL A 89 44.29 -13.45 -25.98
CA VAL A 89 44.76 -13.12 -27.36
C VAL A 89 43.80 -12.10 -28.02
N GLU A 90 44.41 -11.06 -28.59
CA GLU A 90 43.85 -9.96 -29.37
C GLU A 90 43.22 -10.39 -30.70
N SER A 91 42.26 -9.61 -31.23
CA SER A 91 42.37 -9.12 -32.61
C SER A 91 41.38 -7.97 -32.88
N ASP A 92 41.94 -6.88 -33.38
CA ASP A 92 41.30 -5.70 -33.94
C ASP A 92 40.46 -6.00 -35.19
N THR A 93 39.43 -5.21 -35.43
CA THR A 93 39.21 -4.53 -36.73
C THR A 93 38.14 -3.45 -36.62
N SER A 94 38.33 -2.40 -37.41
CA SER A 94 37.79 -1.06 -37.24
C SER A 94 36.76 -0.65 -38.32
N THR A 95 35.97 0.39 -38.00
CA THR A 95 35.44 1.50 -38.88
C THR A 95 34.17 1.26 -39.76
N PRO A 96 33.45 2.31 -40.27
CA PRO A 96 32.54 3.21 -39.52
C PRO A 96 31.21 3.65 -40.25
N GLY A 97 30.22 4.15 -39.48
CA GLY A 97 29.19 5.15 -39.91
C GLY A 97 27.89 4.66 -40.60
N PRO A 98 26.81 5.49 -40.75
CA PRO A 98 26.68 6.92 -40.40
C PRO A 98 25.46 7.27 -39.49
N SER A 99 25.54 8.49 -38.96
CA SER A 99 24.54 9.22 -38.18
C SER A 99 23.28 9.59 -38.98
N ASN A 100 22.09 9.44 -38.38
CA ASN A 100 20.88 10.17 -38.81
C ASN A 100 20.23 10.88 -37.61
N LYS A 101 20.32 12.21 -37.63
CA LYS A 101 19.59 13.12 -36.75
C LYS A 101 18.18 13.30 -37.34
N THR A 102 17.16 12.79 -36.66
CA THR A 102 15.77 13.10 -36.97
C THR A 102 15.18 13.87 -35.81
N THR A 103 15.05 15.18 -35.98
CA THR A 103 14.28 16.09 -35.11
C THR A 103 12.82 15.65 -35.08
N LYS A 104 12.39 14.98 -34.00
CA LYS A 104 10.97 14.75 -33.71
C LYS A 104 10.39 16.01 -33.06
N ALA A 105 9.57 16.73 -33.81
CA ALA A 105 8.73 17.79 -33.26
C ALA A 105 7.79 17.20 -32.20
N ARG A 106 7.85 17.74 -30.98
CA ARG A 106 6.99 17.36 -29.85
C ARG A 106 5.58 17.88 -30.11
N VAL A 107 4.74 17.06 -30.75
CA VAL A 107 3.29 17.24 -30.72
C VAL A 107 2.85 16.98 -29.28
N LYS A 108 2.41 18.03 -28.58
CA LYS A 108 1.74 17.88 -27.28
C LYS A 108 0.40 17.18 -27.54
N PRO A 109 0.13 15.99 -26.97
CA PRO A 109 -1.23 15.48 -26.94
C PRO A 109 -2.04 16.44 -26.07
N ALA A 110 -3.14 16.96 -26.61
CA ALA A 110 -4.12 17.67 -25.80
C ALA A 110 -4.69 16.67 -24.79
N ALA A 111 -4.56 16.98 -23.50
CA ALA A 111 -5.20 16.22 -22.44
C ALA A 111 -6.71 16.32 -22.62
N VAL A 112 -7.32 15.27 -23.15
CA VAL A 112 -8.78 15.13 -23.15
C VAL A 112 -9.14 14.56 -21.79
N SER A 113 -9.39 15.47 -20.83
CA SER A 113 -9.91 15.08 -19.52
C SER A 113 -11.32 14.52 -19.71
N LEU A 114 -11.42 13.20 -19.62
CA LEU A 114 -12.67 12.49 -19.45
C LEU A 114 -13.23 12.82 -18.04
N LYS A 115 -14.55 13.07 -17.94
CA LYS A 115 -15.20 13.72 -16.79
C LYS A 115 -15.47 12.73 -15.66
N ASP A 116 -15.96 13.21 -14.51
CA ASP A 116 -16.38 12.40 -13.34
C ASP A 116 -17.29 11.19 -13.67
N GLU A 117 -17.99 11.24 -14.81
CA GLU A 117 -18.81 10.16 -15.33
C GLU A 117 -18.00 8.89 -15.69
N ASP A 118 -16.77 9.05 -16.20
CA ASP A 118 -15.89 7.96 -16.62
C ASP A 118 -15.22 7.26 -15.42
N GLU A 119 -14.88 7.98 -14.35
CA GLU A 119 -14.46 7.34 -13.09
C GLU A 119 -15.63 6.58 -12.46
N SER A 120 -16.84 7.13 -12.49
CA SER A 120 -18.04 6.46 -12.03
C SER A 120 -18.34 5.20 -12.87
N GLU A 121 -18.21 5.24 -14.19
CA GLU A 121 -18.37 4.07 -15.06
C GLU A 121 -17.28 3.02 -14.84
N PHE A 122 -16.02 3.44 -14.65
CA PHE A 122 -14.96 2.53 -14.24
C PHE A 122 -15.23 1.89 -12.90
N LEU A 123 -15.78 2.62 -11.93
CA LEU A 123 -16.17 2.07 -10.62
C LEU A 123 -17.41 1.17 -10.70
N LYS A 124 -18.23 1.31 -11.74
CA LYS A 124 -19.29 0.34 -12.06
C LYS A 124 -18.69 -0.91 -12.73
N ASN A 125 -17.72 -0.75 -13.63
CA ASN A 125 -17.00 -1.83 -14.30
C ASN A 125 -15.97 -2.55 -13.39
N PHE A 126 -15.58 -1.92 -12.29
CA PHE A 126 -14.69 -2.41 -11.22
C PHE A 126 -15.21 -3.70 -10.58
N ASP A 127 -16.53 -3.91 -10.62
CA ASP A 127 -17.18 -5.03 -9.98
C ASP A 127 -17.09 -6.32 -10.84
N ARG A 128 -15.95 -6.58 -11.51
CA ARG A 128 -15.71 -7.85 -12.24
C ARG A 128 -15.83 -9.08 -11.34
N LEU A 129 -15.70 -8.89 -10.03
CA LEU A 129 -16.00 -9.93 -9.05
C LEU A 129 -17.50 -10.29 -9.03
N GLU A 130 -18.46 -9.44 -9.43
CA GLU A 130 -19.92 -9.70 -9.45
C GLU A 130 -20.31 -11.02 -10.11
N ARG A 131 -19.50 -11.51 -11.05
CA ARG A 131 -19.75 -12.81 -11.70
C ARG A 131 -19.49 -14.02 -10.80
N ARG A 132 -18.84 -13.86 -9.64
CA ARG A 132 -18.62 -14.96 -8.69
C ARG A 132 -19.78 -15.04 -7.70
N ASP A 133 -20.35 -16.23 -7.59
CA ASP A 133 -21.42 -16.53 -6.65
C ASP A 133 -20.95 -16.32 -5.21
N ILE A 134 -21.56 -15.34 -4.53
CA ILE A 134 -21.26 -15.01 -3.12
C ILE A 134 -21.54 -16.21 -2.22
N ASN A 135 -22.55 -17.02 -2.53
CA ASN A 135 -22.87 -18.21 -1.76
C ASN A 135 -21.76 -19.25 -1.88
N ALA A 136 -21.16 -19.41 -3.08
CA ALA A 136 -20.02 -20.29 -3.28
C ALA A 136 -18.79 -19.83 -2.47
N ILE A 137 -18.50 -18.53 -2.45
CA ILE A 137 -17.41 -17.96 -1.62
C ILE A 137 -17.66 -18.23 -0.13
N MET A 138 -18.88 -17.99 0.35
CA MET A 138 -19.24 -18.20 1.76
C MET A 138 -19.23 -19.69 2.16
N GLN A 139 -19.57 -20.60 1.24
CA GLN A 139 -19.52 -22.04 1.47
C GLN A 139 -18.09 -22.59 1.43
N GLU A 140 -17.27 -22.13 0.49
CA GLU A 140 -15.90 -22.62 0.30
C GLU A 140 -14.92 -22.06 1.36
N TYR A 141 -15.17 -20.84 1.86
CA TYR A 141 -14.29 -20.15 2.82
C TYR A 141 -15.02 -19.75 4.11
N SER A 142 -15.68 -20.71 4.75
CA SER A 142 -16.20 -20.55 6.12
C SER A 142 -15.05 -20.55 7.13
N LEU A 143 -14.41 -19.39 7.29
CA LEU A 143 -13.31 -19.19 8.23
C LEU A 143 -13.86 -18.72 9.60
N PRO A 144 -13.17 -19.06 10.70
CA PRO A 144 -13.58 -18.59 12.02
C PRO A 144 -13.51 -17.07 12.07
N ASN A 145 -14.58 -16.45 12.57
CA ASN A 145 -14.58 -15.02 12.91
C ASN A 145 -13.71 -14.85 14.17
N SER A 146 -12.45 -14.46 13.98
CA SER A 146 -11.45 -14.36 15.03
C SER A 146 -10.51 -13.19 14.79
N ASP A 147 -10.01 -12.60 15.87
CA ASP A 147 -9.08 -11.46 15.95
C ASP A 147 -7.62 -11.92 16.10
N THR A 148 -7.23 -12.98 15.39
CA THR A 148 -5.87 -13.53 15.48
C THR A 148 -4.80 -12.51 15.08
N LEU A 149 -3.55 -12.79 15.46
CA LEU A 149 -2.46 -11.88 15.12
C LEU A 149 -2.31 -11.77 13.60
N GLU A 150 -2.12 -10.56 13.08
CA GLU A 150 -1.79 -10.32 11.69
C GLU A 150 -0.27 -10.16 11.52
N LYS A 151 0.29 -10.89 10.57
CA LYS A 151 1.59 -10.58 9.95
C LYS A 151 1.33 -9.87 8.63
N ILE A 152 1.48 -8.56 8.62
CA ILE A 152 1.08 -7.68 7.51
C ILE A 152 2.30 -7.33 6.66
N ILE A 153 2.29 -7.70 5.39
CA ILE A 153 3.33 -7.34 4.42
C ILE A 153 2.83 -6.14 3.63
N LEU A 154 3.50 -5.01 3.77
CA LEU A 154 3.23 -3.79 3.04
C LEU A 154 4.11 -3.77 1.79
N VAL A 155 3.49 -3.93 0.62
CA VAL A 155 4.19 -3.80 -0.66
C VAL A 155 3.99 -2.37 -1.16
N ILE A 156 5.05 -1.57 -1.12
CA ILE A 156 5.01 -0.15 -1.48
C ILE A 156 5.66 0.03 -2.85
N ASP A 157 4.89 0.53 -3.80
CA ASP A 157 5.44 0.91 -5.11
C ASP A 157 6.15 2.26 -5.00
N SER A 158 7.46 2.24 -5.25
CA SER A 158 8.28 3.46 -5.25
C SER A 158 8.43 4.06 -6.64
N ALA A 159 7.99 3.38 -7.70
CA ALA A 159 8.14 3.93 -9.03
C ALA A 159 7.12 5.02 -9.33
N GLN A 160 7.55 6.01 -10.10
CA GLN A 160 6.76 7.17 -10.47
C GLN A 160 6.68 7.30 -11.99
N ASP A 161 5.46 7.32 -12.52
CA ASP A 161 5.22 7.59 -13.93
C ASP A 161 5.77 8.98 -14.32
N GLU A 162 6.38 9.12 -15.50
CA GLU A 162 7.01 10.38 -15.95
C GLU A 162 6.05 11.58 -15.92
N ASN A 163 4.78 11.33 -16.28
CA ASN A 163 3.72 12.34 -16.33
C ASN A 163 2.62 11.99 -15.33
N TYR A 164 2.94 12.01 -14.04
CA TYR A 164 1.97 11.76 -12.98
C TYR A 164 1.21 13.04 -12.57
N THR A 165 -0.05 12.87 -12.16
CA THR A 165 -0.84 13.90 -11.49
C THR A 165 -0.62 13.81 -9.98
N PRO A 166 -0.28 14.91 -9.28
CA PRO A 166 -0.09 14.89 -7.84
C PRO A 166 -1.44 14.79 -7.10
N PHE A 167 -1.40 14.24 -5.89
CA PHE A 167 -2.50 14.40 -4.95
C PHE A 167 -2.55 15.85 -4.46
N ILE A 168 -3.76 16.40 -4.31
CA ILE A 168 -3.96 17.72 -3.70
C ILE A 168 -4.65 17.53 -2.34
N ALA A 169 -4.01 18.03 -1.28
CA ALA A 169 -4.56 18.05 0.07
C ALA A 169 -4.16 19.37 0.75
N SER A 170 -5.14 20.09 1.32
CA SER A 170 -4.90 21.38 2.00
C SER A 170 -4.07 22.38 1.16
N ASN A 171 -4.36 22.47 -0.14
CA ASN A 171 -3.62 23.30 -1.12
C ASN A 171 -2.14 22.94 -1.33
N GLN A 172 -1.67 21.81 -0.80
CA GLN A 172 -0.34 21.26 -1.05
C GLN A 172 -0.41 20.10 -2.04
N LYS A 173 0.65 19.97 -2.85
CA LYS A 173 0.81 18.89 -3.82
C LYS A 173 1.68 17.78 -3.22
N TYR A 174 1.23 16.54 -3.37
CA TYR A 174 1.90 15.36 -2.87
C TYR A 174 2.17 14.37 -4.01
N THR A 175 3.37 13.80 -4.06
CA THR A 175 3.65 12.67 -4.95
C THR A 175 2.80 11.46 -4.53
N PRO A 176 2.49 10.52 -5.45
CA PRO A 176 1.80 9.29 -5.09
C PRO A 176 2.47 8.54 -3.94
N LEU A 177 3.80 8.38 -4.00
CA LEU A 177 4.57 7.74 -2.94
C LEU A 177 4.43 8.47 -1.61
N SER A 178 4.54 9.80 -1.58
CA SER A 178 4.40 10.58 -0.34
C SER A 178 3.01 10.43 0.29
N MET A 179 1.95 10.41 -0.52
CA MET A 179 0.58 10.22 -0.03
C MET A 179 0.36 8.78 0.47
N ILE A 180 0.90 7.77 -0.24
CA ILE A 180 0.90 6.37 0.20
C ILE A 180 1.62 6.24 1.55
N LYS A 181 2.83 6.77 1.71
CA LYS A 181 3.57 6.75 2.97
C LYS A 181 2.75 7.36 4.11
N ARG A 182 2.08 8.50 3.88
CA ARG A 182 1.22 9.14 4.89
C ARG A 182 0.05 8.24 5.29
N ALA A 183 -0.66 7.67 4.32
CA ALA A 183 -1.79 6.79 4.57
C ALA A 183 -1.38 5.49 5.29
N VAL A 184 -0.27 4.87 4.85
CA VAL A 184 0.31 3.66 5.45
C VAL A 184 0.78 3.93 6.87
N SER A 185 1.43 5.07 7.14
CA SER A 185 1.86 5.46 8.50
C SER A 185 0.69 5.49 9.48
N ILE A 186 -0.45 6.04 9.04
CA ILE A 186 -1.68 6.07 9.83
C ILE A 186 -2.22 4.65 10.02
N MET A 187 -2.26 3.83 8.97
CA MET A 187 -2.70 2.44 9.05
C MET A 187 -1.90 1.61 10.06
N ILE A 188 -0.56 1.70 10.02
CA ILE A 188 0.33 1.01 10.96
C ILE A 188 0.00 1.44 12.40
N LYS A 189 -0.10 2.75 12.64
CA LYS A 189 -0.44 3.29 13.97
C LYS A 189 -1.79 2.77 14.46
N LEU A 190 -2.80 2.75 13.60
CA LEU A 190 -4.14 2.27 13.95
C LEU A 190 -4.15 0.77 14.24
N LYS A 191 -3.50 -0.05 13.40
CA LYS A 191 -3.42 -1.50 13.59
C LYS A 191 -2.67 -1.88 14.87
N LEU A 192 -1.53 -1.25 15.15
CA LEU A 192 -0.81 -1.45 16.41
C LEU A 192 -1.60 -0.95 17.62
N GLY A 193 -2.44 0.08 17.45
CA GLY A 193 -3.37 0.54 18.47
C GLY A 193 -4.51 -0.45 18.77
N ILE A 194 -4.93 -1.25 17.78
CA ILE A 194 -5.91 -2.34 17.96
C ILE A 194 -5.25 -3.52 18.66
N ASN A 195 -4.09 -3.95 18.18
CA ASN A 195 -3.30 -5.01 18.81
C ASN A 195 -1.80 -4.74 18.63
N PRO A 196 -1.04 -4.51 19.73
CA PRO A 196 0.38 -4.17 19.65
C PRO A 196 1.27 -5.35 19.23
N HIS A 197 0.72 -6.56 19.12
CA HIS A 197 1.43 -7.76 18.68
C HIS A 197 1.26 -8.05 17.19
N HIS A 198 0.53 -7.21 16.45
CA HIS A 198 0.58 -7.26 14.99
C HIS A 198 1.98 -6.91 14.49
N GLU A 199 2.47 -7.68 13.52
CA GLU A 199 3.80 -7.49 12.95
C GLU A 199 3.70 -6.97 11.52
N PHE A 200 4.63 -6.12 11.13
CA PHE A 200 4.71 -5.55 9.80
C PHE A 200 6.04 -5.88 9.15
N ALA A 201 5.99 -6.22 7.86
CA ALA A 201 7.13 -6.26 6.96
C ALA A 201 6.92 -5.23 5.83
N ILE A 202 8.00 -4.72 5.25
CA ILE A 202 7.94 -3.76 4.13
C ILE A 202 8.74 -4.32 2.96
N ILE A 203 8.04 -4.54 1.85
CA ILE A 203 8.64 -4.81 0.54
C ILE A 203 8.47 -3.55 -0.30
N VAL A 204 9.52 -3.14 -1.01
CA VAL A 204 9.46 -2.01 -1.94
C VAL A 204 9.62 -2.51 -3.36
N MET A 205 8.66 -2.16 -4.22
CA MET A 205 8.77 -2.39 -5.66
C MET A 205 9.53 -1.21 -6.27
N LYS A 206 10.73 -1.49 -6.79
CA LYS A 206 11.56 -0.55 -7.53
C LYS A 206 11.25 -0.64 -9.02
N LYS A 207 12.10 -0.06 -9.86
CA LYS A 207 11.98 -0.06 -11.32
C LYS A 207 11.63 -1.44 -11.89
N ASN A 208 12.48 -2.44 -11.66
CA ASN A 208 12.38 -3.79 -12.23
C ASN A 208 12.48 -4.94 -11.21
N ASP A 209 12.62 -4.65 -9.92
CA ASP A 209 12.78 -5.66 -8.87
C ASP A 209 12.08 -5.20 -7.60
N ALA A 210 11.95 -6.10 -6.63
CA ALA A 210 11.43 -5.83 -5.31
C ALA A 210 12.46 -6.16 -4.23
N ASP A 211 12.50 -5.35 -3.17
CA ASP A 211 13.38 -5.57 -2.02
C ASP A 211 12.60 -5.66 -0.72
N LEU A 212 12.92 -6.65 0.10
CA LEU A 212 12.48 -6.70 1.49
C LEU A 212 13.33 -5.72 2.31
N LEU A 213 12.79 -4.54 2.60
CA LEU A 213 13.50 -3.49 3.35
C LEU A 213 13.34 -3.63 4.86
N PHE A 214 12.29 -4.33 5.29
CA PHE A 214 11.97 -4.48 6.70
C PHE A 214 11.32 -5.84 6.97
N GLU A 215 11.93 -6.63 7.84
CA GLU A 215 11.39 -7.91 8.30
C GLU A 215 10.27 -7.70 9.33
N PHE A 216 9.51 -8.77 9.63
CA PHE A 216 8.40 -8.70 10.59
C PHE A 216 8.84 -8.15 11.94
N SER A 217 8.25 -7.03 12.33
CA SER A 217 8.37 -6.46 13.67
C SER A 217 7.14 -5.60 13.98
N ASN A 218 6.90 -5.35 15.25
CA ASN A 218 5.88 -4.44 15.75
C ASN A 218 6.48 -3.09 16.23
N ASP A 219 7.78 -2.84 16.00
CA ASP A 219 8.44 -1.58 16.36
C ASP A 219 7.98 -0.45 15.44
N TYR A 220 7.00 0.34 15.93
CA TYR A 220 6.43 1.48 15.22
C TYR A 220 7.49 2.47 14.73
N LYS A 221 8.48 2.81 15.57
CA LYS A 221 9.47 3.84 15.21
C LYS A 221 10.34 3.36 14.07
N ARG A 222 10.85 2.12 14.16
CA ARG A 222 11.69 1.53 13.10
C ARG A 222 10.91 1.34 11.80
N LEU A 223 9.63 0.98 11.88
CA LEU A 223 8.74 0.87 10.71
C LEU A 223 8.57 2.20 10.00
N ILE A 224 8.25 3.27 10.75
CA ILE A 224 8.06 4.61 10.17
C ILE A 224 9.38 5.17 9.63
N ASP A 225 10.49 4.97 10.35
CA ASP A 225 11.82 5.36 9.87
C ASP A 225 12.17 4.65 8.55
N CYS A 226 11.88 3.36 8.43
CA CYS A 226 12.07 2.60 7.19
C CYS A 226 11.18 3.13 6.06
N LEU A 227 9.88 3.31 6.33
CA LEU A 227 8.90 3.81 5.37
C LEU A 227 9.28 5.19 4.82
N ASN A 228 9.77 6.09 5.68
CA ASN A 228 10.17 7.43 5.29
C ASN A 228 11.39 7.45 4.36
N ARG A 229 12.32 6.49 4.51
CA ARG A 229 13.56 6.38 3.69
C ARG A 229 13.34 5.87 2.27
N ILE A 230 12.17 5.32 1.95
CA ILE A 230 11.87 4.83 0.60
C ILE A 230 11.89 6.01 -0.37
N SER A 231 12.79 6.05 -1.36
CA SER A 231 12.82 7.12 -2.36
C SER A 231 12.07 6.72 -3.62
N GLU A 232 11.56 7.70 -4.36
CA GLU A 232 11.01 7.45 -5.69
C GLU A 232 12.07 6.86 -6.65
N CYS A 233 11.60 6.08 -7.64
CA CYS A 233 12.41 5.64 -8.77
C CYS A 233 11.63 5.76 -10.09
N GLU A 234 12.33 5.55 -11.20
CA GLU A 234 11.71 5.51 -12.53
C GLU A 234 10.85 4.26 -12.73
N THR A 235 9.96 4.32 -13.70
CA THR A 235 9.12 3.21 -14.18
C THR A 235 9.73 2.53 -15.41
N GLU A 236 9.23 1.34 -15.70
CA GLU A 236 9.41 0.61 -16.96
C GLU A 236 8.05 0.15 -17.47
N ASP A 237 7.96 -0.35 -18.70
CA ASP A 237 6.67 -0.78 -19.27
C ASP A 237 6.09 -2.02 -18.56
N ILE A 238 6.95 -2.87 -18.01
CA ILE A 238 6.57 -4.14 -17.38
C ILE A 238 7.24 -4.24 -16.01
N PHE A 239 6.48 -4.72 -15.03
CA PHE A 239 7.02 -5.11 -13.72
C PHE A 239 6.73 -6.58 -13.44
N ASP A 240 7.76 -7.35 -13.12
CA ASP A 240 7.60 -8.75 -12.72
C ASP A 240 7.21 -8.86 -11.24
N LEU A 241 5.94 -9.13 -10.96
CA LEU A 241 5.42 -9.34 -9.60
C LEU A 241 6.02 -10.58 -8.93
N ASN A 242 6.57 -11.55 -9.68
CA ASN A 242 7.21 -12.72 -9.05
C ASN A 242 8.37 -12.29 -8.14
N THR A 243 9.06 -11.19 -8.45
CA THR A 243 10.11 -10.62 -7.60
C THR A 243 9.63 -10.30 -6.17
N VAL A 244 8.38 -9.87 -6.01
CA VAL A 244 7.74 -9.65 -4.71
C VAL A 244 7.50 -10.98 -4.00
N PHE A 245 6.92 -11.95 -4.71
CA PHE A 245 6.57 -13.25 -4.13
C PHE A 245 7.80 -14.10 -3.78
N HIS A 246 8.92 -13.94 -4.49
CA HIS A 246 10.20 -14.56 -4.14
C HIS A 246 10.65 -14.17 -2.72
N LYS A 247 10.32 -12.95 -2.25
CA LYS A 247 10.63 -12.52 -0.88
C LYS A 247 9.73 -13.16 0.18
N LEU A 248 8.68 -13.87 -0.23
CA LEU A 248 7.72 -14.51 0.67
C LEU A 248 7.95 -16.02 0.79
N GLU A 249 8.82 -16.60 -0.03
CA GLU A 249 8.99 -18.06 -0.14
C GLU A 249 9.39 -18.72 1.18
N ASP A 250 10.18 -18.01 1.99
CA ASP A 250 10.67 -18.52 3.28
C ASP A 250 9.69 -18.24 4.44
N ILE A 251 8.59 -17.55 4.19
CA ILE A 251 7.61 -17.23 5.24
C ILE A 251 6.71 -18.46 5.48
N PRO A 252 6.70 -19.02 6.70
CA PRO A 252 5.89 -20.20 6.99
C PRO A 252 4.40 -19.88 6.91
N LEU A 253 3.71 -20.62 6.04
CA LEU A 253 2.27 -20.49 5.86
C LEU A 253 1.52 -20.83 7.16
N PRO A 254 0.54 -19.99 7.58
CA PRO A 254 -0.25 -20.22 8.77
C PRO A 254 -1.09 -21.49 8.64
N LYS A 255 -1.13 -22.25 9.73
CA LYS A 255 -1.89 -23.49 9.87
C LYS A 255 -2.63 -23.50 11.21
N PRO A 256 -3.89 -23.95 11.25
CA PRO A 256 -4.59 -24.23 12.51
C PRO A 256 -3.85 -25.23 13.37
N LEU A 257 -3.87 -25.04 14.69
CA LEU A 257 -3.35 -26.02 15.64
C LEU A 257 -4.25 -27.26 15.75
N ALA A 258 -5.55 -27.10 15.52
CA ALA A 258 -6.54 -28.16 15.48
C ALA A 258 -7.71 -27.78 14.54
N PRO A 259 -8.50 -28.76 14.06
CA PRO A 259 -9.69 -28.48 13.26
C PRO A 259 -10.66 -27.53 13.98
N GLY A 260 -11.13 -26.50 13.28
CA GLY A 260 -12.08 -25.51 13.81
C GLY A 260 -11.46 -24.40 14.67
N LEU A 261 -10.17 -24.48 15.03
CA LEU A 261 -9.45 -23.38 15.69
C LEU A 261 -8.81 -22.46 14.64
N PRO A 262 -8.71 -21.14 14.91
CA PRO A 262 -7.94 -20.26 14.06
C PRO A 262 -6.43 -20.51 14.24
N PRO A 263 -5.59 -20.17 13.25
CA PRO A 263 -4.14 -20.24 13.37
C PRO A 263 -3.63 -19.19 14.39
N PRO A 264 -2.40 -19.34 14.92
CA PRO A 264 -1.83 -18.35 15.83
C PRO A 264 -1.69 -16.96 15.21
N TYR A 265 -1.53 -16.90 13.88
CA TYR A 265 -1.54 -15.68 13.09
C TYR A 265 -2.10 -15.94 11.70
N ASN A 266 -2.51 -14.88 11.01
CA ASN A 266 -2.75 -14.87 9.57
C ASN A 266 -1.68 -14.02 8.87
N ILE A 267 -1.46 -14.27 7.58
CA ILE A 267 -0.57 -13.46 6.75
C ILE A 267 -1.45 -12.62 5.84
N ARG A 268 -1.13 -11.33 5.73
CA ARG A 268 -1.87 -10.41 4.87
C ARG A 268 -0.90 -9.57 4.07
N ILE A 269 -0.93 -9.69 2.76
CA ILE A 269 -0.20 -8.81 1.85
C ILE A 269 -1.11 -7.68 1.38
N ILE A 270 -0.60 -6.44 1.39
CA ILE A 270 -1.31 -5.26 0.93
C ILE A 270 -0.43 -4.55 -0.10
N PHE A 271 -0.87 -4.54 -1.35
CA PHE A 271 -0.21 -3.79 -2.42
C PHE A 271 -0.69 -2.33 -2.42
N PHE A 272 0.25 -1.40 -2.31
CA PHE A 272 0.04 0.01 -2.61
C PHE A 272 0.70 0.31 -3.95
N TYR A 273 -0.04 0.09 -5.04
CA TYR A 273 0.45 0.18 -6.42
C TYR A 273 0.27 1.60 -6.98
N GLY A 274 1.32 2.15 -7.58
CA GLY A 274 1.39 3.58 -7.95
C GLY A 274 1.37 3.88 -9.44
N ARG A 275 1.65 2.87 -10.28
CA ARG A 275 1.85 3.01 -11.73
C ARG A 275 0.53 2.93 -12.48
N SER A 276 0.38 3.75 -13.52
CA SER A 276 -0.79 3.74 -14.41
C SER A 276 -0.46 3.16 -15.79
N PHE A 277 0.83 3.14 -16.15
CA PHE A 277 1.29 2.72 -17.47
C PHE A 277 2.01 1.36 -17.43
N THR A 278 2.75 1.08 -16.35
CA THR A 278 3.46 -0.19 -16.17
C THR A 278 2.51 -1.35 -15.95
N MET A 279 2.63 -2.40 -16.76
CA MET A 279 1.87 -3.63 -16.61
C MET A 279 2.54 -4.57 -15.60
N PRO A 280 1.86 -4.95 -14.50
CA PRO A 280 2.32 -6.02 -13.65
C PRO A 280 2.14 -7.36 -14.38
N GLN A 281 3.17 -8.19 -14.37
CA GLN A 281 3.12 -9.57 -14.85
C GLN A 281 3.40 -10.53 -13.70
N ILE A 282 2.72 -11.66 -13.70
CA ILE A 282 2.89 -12.69 -12.67
C ILE A 282 2.79 -14.06 -13.32
N THR A 283 3.62 -14.99 -12.86
CA THR A 283 3.54 -16.40 -13.21
C THR A 283 3.08 -17.16 -11.98
N MET A 284 1.97 -17.88 -12.09
CA MET A 284 1.44 -18.70 -10.99
C MET A 284 2.27 -19.98 -10.86
N ASN A 285 3.46 -19.88 -10.28
CA ASN A 285 4.26 -21.05 -9.91
C ASN A 285 3.66 -21.76 -8.69
N GLU A 286 4.13 -22.97 -8.38
CA GLU A 286 3.60 -23.79 -7.28
C GLU A 286 3.58 -23.07 -5.93
N LYS A 287 4.64 -22.29 -5.61
CA LYS A 287 4.75 -21.57 -4.33
C LYS A 287 3.76 -20.41 -4.25
N VAL A 288 3.66 -19.62 -5.32
CA VAL A 288 2.67 -18.53 -5.44
C VAL A 288 1.26 -19.11 -5.34
N GLU A 289 0.98 -20.20 -6.04
CA GLU A 289 -0.31 -20.88 -5.93
C GLU A 289 -0.60 -21.36 -4.51
N ALA A 290 0.38 -21.93 -3.82
CA ALA A 290 0.24 -22.39 -2.44
C ALA A 290 -0.09 -21.23 -1.47
N LEU A 291 0.54 -20.06 -1.67
CA LEU A 291 0.20 -18.84 -0.93
C LEU A 291 -1.28 -18.47 -1.12
N PHE A 292 -1.72 -18.32 -2.37
CA PHE A 292 -3.11 -17.90 -2.65
C PHE A 292 -4.17 -18.97 -2.33
N LYS A 293 -3.81 -20.25 -2.34
CA LYS A 293 -4.67 -21.36 -1.89
C LYS A 293 -4.79 -21.43 -0.36
N ASN A 294 -3.83 -20.89 0.40
CA ASN A 294 -3.91 -20.94 1.86
C ASN A 294 -5.09 -20.08 2.38
N PRO A 295 -6.00 -20.63 3.20
CA PRO A 295 -7.18 -19.90 3.68
C PRO A 295 -6.84 -18.66 4.53
N TYR A 296 -5.71 -18.68 5.23
CA TYR A 296 -5.27 -17.63 6.16
C TYR A 296 -4.17 -16.72 5.57
N PHE A 297 -3.97 -16.77 4.25
CA PHE A 297 -3.21 -15.78 3.49
C PHE A 297 -4.17 -14.83 2.76
N PHE A 298 -4.10 -13.53 3.02
CA PHE A 298 -5.00 -12.54 2.43
C PHE A 298 -4.23 -11.59 1.52
N CYS A 299 -4.83 -11.21 0.39
CA CYS A 299 -4.24 -10.27 -0.55
C CYS A 299 -5.20 -9.10 -0.78
N ASP A 300 -4.75 -7.90 -0.43
CA ASP A 300 -5.45 -6.65 -0.67
C ASP A 300 -4.65 -5.75 -1.59
N VAL A 301 -5.35 -4.86 -2.28
CA VAL A 301 -4.74 -3.93 -3.22
C VAL A 301 -5.39 -2.56 -3.08
N LEU A 302 -4.57 -1.54 -2.90
CA LEU A 302 -4.92 -0.15 -3.14
C LEU A 302 -4.08 0.31 -4.34
N MET A 303 -4.75 0.55 -5.46
CA MET A 303 -4.12 1.06 -6.67
C MET A 303 -4.41 2.55 -6.78
N THR A 304 -3.38 3.37 -6.69
CA THR A 304 -3.49 4.79 -7.05
C THR A 304 -3.26 4.94 -8.54
N HIS A 305 -4.10 5.69 -9.25
CA HIS A 305 -4.04 5.77 -10.70
C HIS A 305 -4.28 7.18 -11.25
N GLU A 306 -3.79 7.42 -12.46
CA GLU A 306 -4.14 8.56 -13.30
C GLU A 306 -5.60 8.45 -13.77
N VAL A 307 -6.14 9.55 -14.32
CA VAL A 307 -7.43 9.53 -15.02
C VAL A 307 -7.38 8.45 -16.10
N ILE A 308 -8.44 7.68 -16.22
CA ILE A 308 -8.46 6.53 -17.12
C ILE A 308 -8.54 7.02 -18.55
N GLU A 309 -7.59 6.56 -19.36
CA GLU A 309 -7.47 6.98 -20.75
C GLU A 309 -7.01 5.77 -21.58
N ALA A 310 -7.28 5.79 -22.89
CA ALA A 310 -6.81 4.74 -23.79
C ALA A 310 -5.27 4.63 -23.85
N SER A 311 -4.57 5.68 -23.43
CA SER A 311 -3.11 5.79 -23.37
C SER A 311 -2.50 4.99 -22.21
N ASN A 312 -3.29 4.68 -21.17
CA ASN A 312 -2.80 4.02 -19.96
C ASN A 312 -3.42 2.62 -19.76
N ASN A 313 -2.92 1.93 -18.74
CA ASN A 313 -3.24 0.53 -18.50
C ASN A 313 -4.04 0.32 -17.20
N CYS A 314 -4.61 1.37 -16.60
CA CYS A 314 -5.29 1.34 -15.29
C CYS A 314 -6.25 0.16 -15.14
N GLN A 315 -7.15 -0.05 -16.12
CA GLN A 315 -8.09 -1.17 -16.09
C GLN A 315 -7.39 -2.53 -16.18
N LYS A 316 -6.39 -2.68 -17.06
CA LYS A 316 -5.67 -3.94 -17.25
C LYS A 316 -4.85 -4.32 -16.02
N ILE A 317 -4.14 -3.35 -15.45
CA ILE A 317 -3.37 -3.49 -14.20
C ILE A 317 -4.29 -3.97 -13.09
N PHE A 318 -5.43 -3.31 -12.92
CA PHE A 318 -6.38 -3.66 -11.88
C PHE A 318 -6.94 -5.09 -12.04
N ASN A 319 -7.21 -5.51 -13.29
CA ASN A 319 -7.65 -6.89 -13.57
C ASN A 319 -6.60 -7.93 -13.18
N VAL A 320 -5.30 -7.65 -13.38
CA VAL A 320 -4.22 -8.56 -12.98
C VAL A 320 -4.29 -8.79 -11.48
N PHE A 321 -4.40 -7.72 -10.69
CA PHE A 321 -4.51 -7.78 -9.24
C PHE A 321 -5.76 -8.54 -8.75
N GLN A 322 -6.94 -8.27 -9.32
CA GLN A 322 -8.17 -8.99 -8.95
C GLN A 322 -8.08 -10.49 -9.25
N ASN A 323 -7.33 -10.88 -10.29
CA ASN A 323 -7.14 -12.29 -10.65
C ASN A 323 -6.20 -13.04 -9.69
N LEU A 324 -5.44 -12.33 -8.84
CA LEU A 324 -4.63 -12.94 -7.79
C LEU A 324 -5.51 -13.59 -6.71
N ASP A 325 -6.57 -12.90 -6.28
CA ASP A 325 -7.48 -13.41 -5.26
C ASP A 325 -8.59 -14.26 -5.89
N LYS A 326 -8.35 -15.57 -5.96
CA LYS A 326 -9.36 -16.55 -6.38
C LYS A 326 -10.47 -16.75 -5.33
N LYS A 327 -10.19 -16.46 -4.05
CA LYS A 327 -11.10 -16.69 -2.92
C LYS A 327 -12.17 -15.61 -2.80
N GLY A 328 -11.93 -14.41 -3.34
CA GLY A 328 -12.87 -13.28 -3.27
C GLY A 328 -12.97 -12.67 -1.86
N THR A 329 -11.90 -12.80 -1.06
CA THR A 329 -11.80 -12.31 0.32
C THR A 329 -10.96 -11.03 0.43
N GLY A 330 -10.22 -10.69 -0.63
CA GLY A 330 -9.40 -9.50 -0.76
C GLY A 330 -10.21 -8.23 -0.94
N TYR A 331 -9.69 -7.12 -0.45
CA TYR A 331 -10.20 -5.78 -0.71
C TYR A 331 -9.36 -5.13 -1.80
N PHE A 332 -10.03 -4.67 -2.85
CA PHE A 332 -9.41 -4.01 -3.98
C PHE A 332 -9.95 -2.58 -4.09
N PHE A 333 -9.09 -1.57 -4.08
CA PHE A 333 -9.49 -0.17 -4.11
C PHE A 333 -8.73 0.57 -5.20
N PRO A 334 -9.35 0.87 -6.35
CA PRO A 334 -8.86 1.91 -7.24
C PRO A 334 -9.16 3.27 -6.62
N VAL A 335 -8.14 4.09 -6.57
CA VAL A 335 -8.21 5.44 -6.05
C VAL A 335 -7.55 6.34 -7.09
N GLY A 336 -8.31 7.25 -7.69
CA GLY A 336 -7.72 8.35 -8.46
C GLY A 336 -6.82 9.23 -7.59
N ARG A 337 -6.38 10.37 -8.10
CA ARG A 337 -5.56 11.33 -7.31
C ARG A 337 -6.37 12.13 -6.28
N ASP A 338 -7.28 11.46 -5.57
CA ASP A 338 -8.12 11.97 -4.48
C ASP A 338 -7.58 11.52 -3.11
N ALA A 339 -7.04 12.48 -2.34
CA ALA A 339 -6.46 12.23 -1.03
C ALA A 339 -7.50 11.79 0.02
N ARG A 340 -8.74 12.29 -0.06
CA ARG A 340 -9.82 11.91 0.86
C ARG A 340 -10.21 10.46 0.64
N ARG A 341 -10.39 10.07 -0.64
CA ARG A 341 -10.67 8.69 -1.02
C ARG A 341 -9.53 7.76 -0.64
N MET A 342 -8.28 8.17 -0.85
CA MET A 342 -7.09 7.41 -0.44
C MET A 342 -7.12 7.06 1.05
N HIS A 343 -7.36 8.07 1.92
CA HIS A 343 -7.45 7.85 3.35
C HIS A 343 -8.68 7.02 3.76
N LYS A 344 -9.83 7.22 3.12
CA LYS A 344 -11.04 6.42 3.37
C LYS A 344 -10.82 4.94 3.03
N CYS A 345 -10.24 4.64 1.87
CA CYS A 345 -9.95 3.27 1.44
C CYS A 345 -8.88 2.63 2.33
N THR A 346 -7.82 3.36 2.66
CA THR A 346 -6.80 2.87 3.61
C THR A 346 -7.40 2.59 5.00
N GLY A 347 -8.34 3.42 5.46
CA GLY A 347 -9.08 3.17 6.69
C GLY A 347 -9.89 1.87 6.65
N ARG A 348 -10.49 1.52 5.50
CA ARG A 348 -11.17 0.22 5.31
C ARG A 348 -10.19 -0.96 5.38
N LEU A 349 -8.93 -0.77 4.96
CA LEU A 349 -7.87 -1.76 5.09
C LEU A 349 -7.41 -1.96 6.55
N VAL A 350 -7.83 -1.14 7.52
CA VAL A 350 -7.57 -1.38 8.95
C VAL A 350 -8.40 -2.56 9.50
N ALA A 351 -9.47 -2.98 8.83
CA ALA A 351 -10.27 -4.11 9.29
C ALA A 351 -9.47 -5.43 9.27
N HIS A 352 -9.69 -6.29 10.26
CA HIS A 352 -9.08 -7.62 10.33
C HIS A 352 -9.65 -8.53 9.23
N PRO A 353 -8.82 -9.28 8.47
CA PRO A 353 -9.28 -10.04 7.31
C PRO A 353 -10.30 -11.14 7.64
N LEU A 354 -10.21 -11.76 8.83
CA LEU A 354 -11.19 -12.77 9.28
C LEU A 354 -12.50 -12.19 9.84
N GLN A 355 -12.58 -10.88 10.09
CA GLN A 355 -13.73 -10.25 10.74
C GLN A 355 -14.45 -9.26 9.82
N ARG A 356 -13.77 -8.78 8.78
CA ARG A 356 -14.33 -7.83 7.84
C ARG A 356 -15.36 -8.51 6.93
N PRO A 357 -16.44 -7.82 6.56
CA PRO A 357 -17.39 -8.35 5.59
C PRO A 357 -16.73 -8.50 4.22
N ILE A 358 -17.29 -9.35 3.36
CA ILE A 358 -16.91 -9.39 1.93
C ILE A 358 -17.13 -7.99 1.35
N GLN A 359 -16.17 -7.48 0.58
CA GLN A 359 -16.15 -6.08 0.11
C GLN A 359 -17.47 -5.67 -0.56
N LYS A 360 -18.04 -6.56 -1.38
CA LYS A 360 -19.33 -6.34 -2.07
C LYS A 360 -20.54 -6.21 -1.17
N LEU A 361 -20.50 -6.81 0.03
CA LEU A 361 -21.62 -6.77 0.97
C LEU A 361 -21.63 -5.46 1.79
N ILE A 362 -20.60 -4.63 1.65
CA ILE A 362 -20.53 -3.32 2.29
C ILE A 362 -21.44 -2.36 1.52
N LYS A 363 -22.53 -1.93 2.16
CA LYS A 363 -23.37 -0.84 1.63
C LYS A 363 -22.58 0.48 1.71
N ASN A 364 -22.56 1.23 0.62
CA ASN A 364 -21.83 2.51 0.51
C ASN A 364 -22.50 3.67 1.22
#